data_AF-A0A7C1RXS1-F1
#
_entry.id   AF-A0A7C1RXS1-F1
#
_cell.length_a   1.000
_cell.length_b   1.000
_cell.length_c   1.000
_cell.angle_alpha   90.00
_cell.angle_beta   90.00
_cell.angle_gamma   90.00
#
_symmetry.space_group_name_H-M   'P 1'
#
loop_
_entity.id
_entity.type
_entity.pdbx_description
1 polymer ?
#
loop_
_entity_poly.entity_id
_entity_poly.type
_entity_poly.pdbx_seq_one_letter_code
_entity_poly.pdbx_strand_id
1 'polypeptide(L)'
;MKRGKIIEIEGTDSSGKETQSKLLLKRLKEQGISIEMMSFPQYKTPTGRIVGQCYLGKGFEKMGGSWFGDSDSLDPLIASLYYAGDRKYAMPKIEDILNSGTNLIFDRWVESNMGHQGGKAKNPKERIKIIEFINKLEYDLLELPKPDHITFLYMPTEVAIKLREKRDIKRAEKPDGHENNIEHLKRAEQTYLQLAEKYRWNKIDCTLDGTIKTLKSEEDIGEEVYRSVEQKIFSKIIL
;
A
#
# COMPACT_ATOMS: atom_id res chain seq x y z
N MET A 1 14.84 25.09 -5.80
CA MET A 1 13.41 24.78 -5.54
C MET A 1 13.32 24.04 -4.22
N LYS A 2 12.19 24.10 -3.50
CA LYS A 2 11.98 23.24 -2.32
C LYS A 2 11.84 21.80 -2.81
N ARG A 3 12.39 20.83 -2.07
CA ARG A 3 12.20 19.40 -2.34
C ARG A 3 10.71 19.06 -2.31
N GLY A 4 10.26 18.24 -3.26
CA GLY A 4 8.90 17.74 -3.33
C GLY A 4 8.52 16.91 -2.10
N LYS A 5 7.22 16.73 -1.93
CA LYS A 5 6.62 16.01 -0.81
C LYS A 5 6.22 14.60 -1.19
N ILE A 6 6.38 13.67 -0.26
CA ILE A 6 5.95 12.28 -0.41
C ILE A 6 4.60 12.10 0.27
N ILE A 7 3.64 11.60 -0.48
CA ILE A 7 2.29 11.27 -0.02
C ILE A 7 2.12 9.77 -0.22
N GLU A 8 1.65 9.06 0.79
CA GLU A 8 1.26 7.66 0.66
C GLU A 8 -0.25 7.52 0.83
N ILE A 9 -0.88 6.80 -0.10
CA ILE A 9 -2.24 6.30 0.05
C ILE A 9 -2.15 4.80 0.30
N GLU A 10 -2.32 4.44 1.57
CA GLU A 10 -2.22 3.06 2.01
C GLU A 10 -3.61 2.53 2.39
N GLY A 11 -3.79 1.22 2.45
CA GLY A 11 -5.11 0.69 2.79
C GLY A 11 -5.20 -0.82 2.82
N THR A 12 -6.14 -1.32 3.62
CA THR A 12 -6.50 -2.74 3.66
C THR A 12 -6.99 -3.20 2.30
N ASP A 13 -7.13 -4.52 2.14
CA ASP A 13 -7.56 -5.06 0.87
C ASP A 13 -8.93 -4.50 0.43
N SER A 14 -9.10 -4.29 -0.87
CA SER A 14 -10.35 -3.78 -1.46
C SER A 14 -10.81 -2.40 -0.98
N SER A 15 -9.90 -1.62 -0.36
CA SER A 15 -10.15 -0.23 0.07
C SER A 15 -10.16 0.80 -1.06
N GLY A 16 -9.76 0.41 -2.28
CA GLY A 16 -9.71 1.32 -3.42
C GLY A 16 -8.48 2.24 -3.47
N LYS A 17 -7.41 1.95 -2.73
CA LYS A 17 -6.19 2.78 -2.69
C LYS A 17 -5.60 3.16 -4.05
N GLU A 18 -5.58 2.26 -5.03
CA GLU A 18 -5.09 2.57 -6.38
C GLU A 18 -6.01 3.58 -7.08
N THR A 19 -7.33 3.37 -6.99
CA THR A 19 -8.34 4.30 -7.53
C THR A 19 -8.17 5.68 -6.89
N GLN A 20 -8.07 5.74 -5.57
CA GLN A 20 -7.95 6.99 -4.83
C GLN A 20 -6.62 7.71 -5.11
N SER A 21 -5.53 6.97 -5.28
CA SER A 21 -4.23 7.54 -5.70
C SER A 21 -4.32 8.19 -7.08
N LYS A 22 -5.01 7.56 -8.04
CA LYS A 22 -5.22 8.10 -9.39
C LYS A 22 -6.14 9.32 -9.39
N LEU A 23 -7.22 9.29 -8.60
CA LEU A 23 -8.13 10.44 -8.46
C LEU A 23 -7.41 11.65 -7.84
N LEU A 24 -6.63 11.43 -6.78
CA LEU A 24 -5.81 12.45 -6.15
C LEU A 24 -4.78 13.03 -7.13
N LEU A 25 -4.04 12.16 -7.85
CA LEU A 25 -3.08 12.57 -8.87
C LEU A 25 -3.72 13.47 -9.93
N LYS A 26 -4.88 13.05 -10.48
CA LYS A 26 -5.60 13.79 -11.51
C LYS A 26 -6.00 15.18 -11.00
N ARG A 27 -6.65 15.25 -9.83
CA ARG A 27 -7.13 16.50 -9.26
C ARG A 27 -6.01 17.49 -8.95
N LEU A 28 -4.90 17.02 -8.34
CA LEU A 28 -3.76 17.89 -8.03
C LEU A 28 -3.08 18.40 -9.30
N LYS A 29 -2.98 17.59 -10.36
CA LYS A 29 -2.49 18.05 -11.67
C LYS A 29 -3.39 19.10 -12.31
N GLU A 30 -4.71 18.93 -12.23
CA GLU A 30 -5.68 19.93 -12.72
C GLU A 30 -5.57 21.27 -11.98
N GLN A 31 -5.07 21.26 -10.75
CA GLN A 31 -4.75 22.45 -9.96
C GLN A 31 -3.36 23.04 -10.22
N GLY A 32 -2.59 22.48 -11.17
CA GLY A 32 -1.25 22.95 -11.50
C GLY A 32 -0.16 22.53 -10.52
N ILE A 33 -0.43 21.58 -9.61
CA ILE A 33 0.56 21.06 -8.68
C ILE A 33 1.47 20.08 -9.42
N SER A 34 2.79 20.26 -9.33
CA SER A 34 3.75 19.30 -9.87
C SER A 34 3.73 18.03 -9.02
N ILE A 35 3.21 16.94 -9.57
CA ILE A 35 3.07 15.66 -8.87
C ILE A 35 3.10 14.47 -9.83
N GLU A 36 3.75 13.40 -9.38
CA GLU A 36 3.78 12.10 -10.05
C GLU A 36 3.30 10.98 -9.11
N MET A 37 3.03 9.81 -9.68
CA MET A 37 2.65 8.62 -8.92
C MET A 37 3.61 7.48 -9.25
N MET A 38 4.02 6.75 -8.23
CA MET A 38 4.86 5.56 -8.34
C MET A 38 4.23 4.43 -7.53
N SER A 39 4.09 3.26 -8.15
CA SER A 39 3.48 2.08 -7.52
C SER A 39 4.53 0.99 -7.32
N PHE A 40 4.46 0.29 -6.19
CA PHE A 40 5.37 -0.81 -5.86
C PHE A 40 4.61 -2.13 -5.67
N PRO A 41 5.18 -3.27 -6.09
CA PRO A 41 6.49 -3.44 -6.74
C PRO A 41 6.56 -2.88 -8.16
N GLN A 42 7.73 -2.41 -8.59
CA GLN A 42 7.95 -1.94 -9.96
C GLN A 42 8.19 -3.11 -10.92
N TYR A 43 7.15 -3.90 -11.23
CA TYR A 43 7.25 -5.15 -12.01
C TYR A 43 7.99 -5.10 -13.36
N LYS A 44 8.26 -3.91 -13.90
CA LYS A 44 9.02 -3.72 -15.15
C LYS A 44 10.55 -3.62 -14.93
N THR A 45 11.01 -3.30 -13.72
CA THR A 45 12.44 -3.20 -13.35
C THR A 45 13.05 -4.58 -13.06
N PRO A 46 14.38 -4.73 -13.08
CA PRO A 46 15.02 -6.00 -12.72
C PRO A 46 14.60 -6.53 -11.34
N THR A 47 14.59 -5.67 -10.31
CA THR A 47 14.19 -6.03 -8.95
C THR A 47 12.70 -6.33 -8.85
N GLY A 48 11.84 -5.54 -9.50
CA GLY A 48 10.41 -5.77 -9.47
C GLY A 48 10.00 -7.01 -10.25
N ARG A 49 10.77 -7.43 -11.27
CA ARG A 49 10.60 -8.74 -11.92
C ARG A 49 10.94 -9.89 -10.98
N ILE A 50 11.96 -9.76 -10.13
CA ILE A 50 12.26 -10.78 -9.09
C ILE A 50 11.07 -10.89 -8.14
N VAL A 51 10.51 -9.76 -7.68
CA VAL A 51 9.31 -9.77 -6.82
C VAL A 51 8.12 -10.41 -7.55
N GLY A 52 7.83 -9.96 -8.77
CA GLY A 52 6.67 -10.43 -9.53
C GLY A 52 6.77 -11.89 -9.94
N GLN A 53 7.89 -12.29 -10.51
CA GLN A 53 8.06 -13.61 -11.13
C GLN A 53 8.57 -14.64 -10.12
N CYS A 54 9.72 -14.39 -9.49
CA CYS A 54 10.33 -15.37 -8.58
C CYS A 54 9.51 -15.53 -7.29
N TYR A 55 9.13 -14.41 -6.66
CA TYR A 55 8.42 -14.46 -5.37
C TYR A 55 6.91 -14.66 -5.54
N LEU A 56 6.24 -13.89 -6.38
CA LEU A 56 4.78 -13.97 -6.55
C LEU A 56 4.32 -14.93 -7.66
N GLY A 57 5.22 -15.47 -8.48
CA GLY A 57 4.86 -16.39 -9.57
C GLY A 57 4.12 -15.76 -10.76
N LYS A 58 4.00 -14.43 -10.83
CA LYS A 58 3.22 -13.72 -11.85
C LYS A 58 3.80 -13.95 -13.25
N GLY A 59 2.99 -14.49 -14.15
CA GLY A 59 3.38 -14.80 -15.53
C GLY A 59 4.23 -16.06 -15.66
N PHE A 60 4.41 -16.83 -14.57
CA PHE A 60 5.20 -18.06 -14.50
C PHE A 60 4.31 -19.26 -14.15
N GLU A 61 2.99 -19.15 -14.32
CA GLU A 61 2.01 -20.17 -13.92
C GLU A 61 2.29 -21.51 -14.63
N LYS A 62 2.73 -21.47 -15.89
CA LYS A 62 3.13 -22.65 -16.67
C LYS A 62 4.49 -23.24 -16.27
N MET A 63 5.28 -22.52 -15.48
CA MET A 63 6.61 -22.91 -15.01
C MET A 63 6.62 -23.31 -13.53
N GLY A 64 5.45 -23.58 -12.95
CA GLY A 64 5.29 -23.98 -11.55
C GLY A 64 4.96 -22.83 -10.60
N GLY A 65 4.71 -21.62 -11.11
CA GLY A 65 4.34 -20.45 -10.30
C GLY A 65 5.54 -19.86 -9.55
N SER A 66 5.32 -19.47 -8.29
CA SER A 66 6.38 -18.92 -7.44
C SER A 66 7.48 -19.94 -7.19
N TRP A 67 8.74 -19.47 -7.17
CA TRP A 67 9.91 -20.30 -6.86
C TRP A 67 9.96 -20.73 -5.39
N PHE A 68 9.11 -20.13 -4.55
CA PHE A 68 8.97 -20.47 -3.14
C PHE A 68 7.72 -21.33 -2.85
N GLY A 69 7.00 -21.77 -3.89
CA GLY A 69 5.73 -22.48 -3.74
C GLY A 69 4.62 -21.52 -3.30
N ASP A 70 4.00 -21.77 -2.15
CA ASP A 70 3.02 -20.83 -1.59
C ASP A 70 3.75 -19.59 -1.03
N SER A 71 3.60 -18.45 -1.70
CA SER A 71 4.21 -17.18 -1.28
C SER A 71 3.73 -16.71 0.11
N ASP A 72 2.54 -17.13 0.54
CA ASP A 72 2.02 -16.80 1.86
C ASP A 72 2.72 -17.60 2.97
N SER A 73 3.25 -18.77 2.63
CA SER A 73 4.02 -19.62 3.55
C SER A 73 5.48 -19.17 3.75
N LEU A 74 6.00 -18.30 2.87
CA LEU A 74 7.36 -17.79 2.99
C LEU A 74 7.51 -16.94 4.25
N ASP A 75 8.66 -17.11 4.93
CA ASP A 75 9.02 -16.32 6.10
C ASP A 75 8.87 -14.81 5.82
N PRO A 76 8.16 -14.07 6.70
CA PRO A 76 7.86 -12.67 6.48
C PRO A 76 9.09 -11.78 6.37
N LEU A 77 10.20 -12.11 7.05
CA LEU A 77 11.44 -11.35 6.96
C LEU A 77 12.12 -11.60 5.61
N ILE A 78 12.10 -12.83 5.11
CA ILE A 78 12.62 -13.15 3.76
C ILE A 78 11.80 -12.41 2.70
N ALA A 79 10.47 -12.50 2.76
CA ALA A 79 9.59 -11.77 1.84
C ALA A 79 9.85 -10.26 1.87
N SER A 80 10.08 -9.70 3.06
CA SER A 80 10.37 -8.27 3.25
C SER A 80 11.61 -7.80 2.48
N LEU A 81 12.65 -8.63 2.38
CA LEU A 81 13.91 -8.27 1.71
C LEU A 81 13.71 -8.00 0.21
N TYR A 82 12.85 -8.78 -0.46
CA TYR A 82 12.59 -8.60 -1.89
C TYR A 82 11.89 -7.26 -2.19
N TYR A 83 10.91 -6.90 -1.37
CA TYR A 83 10.23 -5.61 -1.49
C TYR A 83 11.16 -4.44 -1.15
N ALA A 84 11.98 -4.58 -0.11
CA ALA A 84 12.95 -3.57 0.29
C ALA A 84 14.00 -3.33 -0.81
N GLY A 85 14.50 -4.40 -1.44
CA GLY A 85 15.43 -4.32 -2.58
C GLY A 85 14.82 -3.59 -3.78
N ASP A 86 13.54 -3.84 -4.09
CA ASP A 86 12.85 -3.16 -5.18
C ASP A 86 12.67 -1.65 -4.93
N ARG A 87 12.28 -1.26 -3.72
CA ARG A 87 12.20 0.15 -3.34
C ARG A 87 13.56 0.84 -3.33
N LYS A 88 14.60 0.20 -2.80
CA LYS A 88 15.96 0.76 -2.80
C LYS A 88 16.49 0.95 -4.22
N TYR A 89 16.22 0.02 -5.13
CA TYR A 89 16.61 0.15 -6.53
C TYR A 89 15.96 1.37 -7.22
N ALA A 90 14.75 1.75 -6.83
CA ALA A 90 14.05 2.92 -7.38
C ALA A 90 14.57 4.28 -6.84
N MET A 91 15.42 4.28 -5.82
CA MET A 91 15.82 5.51 -5.11
C MET A 91 16.44 6.61 -5.98
N PRO A 92 17.35 6.34 -6.93
CA PRO A 92 17.91 7.40 -7.77
C PRO A 92 16.81 8.20 -8.49
N LYS A 93 15.82 7.50 -9.05
CA LYS A 93 14.68 8.14 -9.73
C LYS A 93 13.79 8.92 -8.75
N ILE A 94 13.54 8.38 -7.56
CA ILE A 94 12.74 9.05 -6.52
C ILE A 94 13.43 10.35 -6.10
N GLU A 95 14.74 10.31 -5.86
CA GLU A 95 15.54 11.48 -5.50
C GLU A 95 15.53 12.55 -6.58
N ASP A 96 15.70 12.17 -7.85
CA ASP A 96 15.66 13.11 -8.98
C ASP A 96 14.31 13.84 -9.05
N ILE A 97 13.19 13.12 -8.94
CA ILE A 97 11.84 13.70 -8.96
C ILE A 97 11.65 14.65 -7.77
N LEU A 98 11.96 14.21 -6.55
CA LEU A 98 11.78 15.04 -5.36
C LEU A 98 12.69 16.27 -5.37
N ASN A 99 13.94 16.15 -5.81
CA ASN A 99 14.88 17.28 -5.87
C ASN A 99 14.51 18.30 -6.96
N SER A 100 13.79 17.88 -8.01
CA SER A 100 13.17 18.80 -8.98
C SER A 100 12.01 19.62 -8.41
N GLY A 101 11.56 19.34 -7.18
CA GLY A 101 10.40 19.97 -6.55
C GLY A 101 9.06 19.32 -6.89
N THR A 102 9.07 18.20 -7.61
CA THR A 102 7.87 17.43 -7.94
C THR A 102 7.48 16.53 -6.77
N ASN A 103 6.20 16.58 -6.36
CA ASN A 103 5.68 15.71 -5.31
C ASN A 103 5.50 14.28 -5.83
N LEU A 104 5.50 13.29 -4.94
CA LEU A 104 5.28 11.89 -5.28
C LEU A 104 4.14 11.29 -4.46
N ILE A 105 3.20 10.64 -5.14
CA ILE A 105 2.24 9.71 -4.54
C ILE A 105 2.82 8.31 -4.63
N PHE A 106 3.00 7.64 -3.49
CA PHE A 106 3.28 6.21 -3.43
C PHE A 106 1.97 5.42 -3.28
N ASP A 107 1.70 4.58 -4.28
CA ASP A 107 0.73 3.49 -4.17
C ASP A 107 1.52 2.26 -3.71
N ARG A 108 1.47 2.03 -2.39
CA ARG A 108 2.29 1.08 -1.61
C ARG A 108 3.72 1.55 -1.40
N TRP A 109 4.11 1.76 -0.13
CA TRP A 109 5.49 2.02 0.26
C TRP A 109 5.98 1.00 1.31
N VAL A 110 6.76 1.43 2.30
CA VAL A 110 7.29 0.57 3.37
C VAL A 110 6.15 0.03 4.25
N GLU A 111 5.10 0.83 4.40
CA GLU A 111 3.92 0.58 5.22
C GLU A 111 3.12 -0.61 4.72
N SER A 112 3.02 -0.78 3.40
CA SER A 112 2.52 -2.01 2.77
C SER A 112 3.29 -3.25 3.20
N ASN A 113 4.62 -3.16 3.31
CA ASN A 113 5.44 -4.29 3.78
C ASN A 113 5.17 -4.59 5.25
N MET A 114 5.13 -3.55 6.10
CA MET A 114 4.78 -3.69 7.52
C MET A 114 3.40 -4.34 7.72
N GLY A 115 2.39 -3.87 6.98
CA GLY A 115 1.01 -4.34 7.08
C GLY A 115 0.84 -5.79 6.65
N HIS A 116 1.33 -6.14 5.45
CA HIS A 116 1.19 -7.49 4.90
C HIS A 116 2.06 -8.51 5.65
N GLN A 117 3.34 -8.22 5.90
CA GLN A 117 4.22 -9.18 6.57
C GLN A 117 3.93 -9.29 8.06
N GLY A 118 3.51 -8.20 8.72
CA GLY A 118 3.00 -8.28 10.10
C GLY A 118 1.72 -9.12 10.22
N GLY A 119 0.90 -9.17 9.16
CA GLY A 119 -0.28 -10.05 9.07
C GLY A 119 0.04 -11.55 8.99
N LYS A 120 1.29 -11.91 8.68
CA LYS A 120 1.77 -13.31 8.71
C LYS A 120 2.21 -13.77 10.11
N ALA A 121 2.35 -12.86 11.08
CA ALA A 121 2.73 -13.19 12.44
C ALA A 121 1.70 -14.10 13.13
N LYS A 122 2.18 -15.05 13.95
CA LYS A 122 1.34 -15.98 14.72
C LYS A 122 0.79 -15.36 16.00
N ASN A 123 1.43 -14.29 16.49
CA ASN A 123 1.04 -13.59 17.72
C ASN A 123 1.48 -12.11 17.71
N PRO A 124 0.94 -11.27 18.61
CA PRO A 124 1.26 -9.83 18.65
C PRO A 124 2.75 -9.50 18.86
N LYS A 125 3.48 -10.31 19.63
CA LYS A 125 4.92 -10.07 19.89
C LYS A 125 5.75 -10.29 18.62
N GLU A 126 5.45 -11.33 17.86
CA GLU A 126 6.08 -11.60 16.57
C GLU A 126 5.75 -10.50 15.55
N ARG A 127 4.49 -10.03 15.52
CA ARG A 127 4.06 -8.92 14.66
C ARG A 127 4.89 -7.65 14.90
N ILE A 128 5.08 -7.29 16.18
CA ILE A 128 5.91 -6.12 16.55
C ILE A 128 7.35 -6.31 16.06
N LYS A 129 7.94 -7.50 16.26
CA LYS A 129 9.30 -7.79 15.77
C LYS A 129 9.43 -7.65 14.25
N ILE A 130 8.46 -8.14 13.47
CA ILE A 130 8.45 -8.01 12.01
C ILE A 130 8.35 -6.54 11.60
N ILE A 131 7.43 -5.78 12.21
CA ILE A 131 7.27 -4.34 11.92
C ILE A 131 8.56 -3.58 12.25
N GLU A 132 9.18 -3.84 13.41
CA GLU A 132 10.41 -3.18 13.83
C GLU A 132 11.60 -3.54 12.93
N PHE A 133 11.68 -4.81 12.51
CA PHE A 133 12.67 -5.25 11.54
C PHE A 133 12.53 -4.49 10.22
N ILE A 134 11.31 -4.41 9.66
CA ILE A 134 11.05 -3.72 8.39
C ILE A 134 11.34 -2.22 8.53
N ASN A 135 10.88 -1.59 9.62
CA ASN A 135 11.15 -0.18 9.87
C ASN A 135 12.67 0.10 9.94
N LYS A 136 13.43 -0.74 10.64
CA LYS A 136 14.88 -0.60 10.73
C LYS A 136 15.57 -0.88 9.40
N LEU A 137 15.19 -1.96 8.71
CA LEU A 137 15.76 -2.32 7.42
C LEU A 137 15.57 -1.19 6.42
N GLU A 138 14.34 -0.73 6.24
CA GLU A 138 14.00 0.13 5.12
C GLU A 138 14.26 1.61 5.40
N TYR A 139 13.89 2.11 6.58
CA TYR A 139 14.06 3.53 6.89
C TYR A 139 15.42 3.89 7.48
N ASP A 140 16.03 3.01 8.27
CA ASP A 140 17.31 3.28 8.93
C ASP A 140 18.49 2.76 8.08
N LEU A 141 18.51 1.46 7.74
CA LEU A 141 19.66 0.86 7.04
C LEU A 141 19.68 1.14 5.53
N LEU A 142 18.52 1.13 4.88
CA LEU A 142 18.39 1.43 3.45
C LEU A 142 18.09 2.91 3.18
N GLU A 143 17.89 3.72 4.22
CA GLU A 143 17.68 5.16 4.13
C GLU A 143 16.56 5.55 3.14
N LEU A 144 15.50 4.74 3.06
CA LEU A 144 14.34 5.11 2.27
C LEU A 144 13.67 6.36 2.89
N PRO A 145 13.15 7.29 2.09
CA PRO A 145 12.50 8.47 2.62
C PRO A 145 11.15 8.09 3.23
N LYS A 146 10.87 8.66 4.40
CA LYS A 146 9.54 8.55 5.04
C LYS A 146 8.54 9.44 4.31
N PRO A 147 7.28 9.01 4.13
CA PRO A 147 6.23 9.89 3.64
C PRO A 147 6.05 11.12 4.53
N ASP A 148 5.82 12.28 3.91
CA ASP A 148 5.42 13.51 4.64
C ASP A 148 4.00 13.39 5.16
N HIS A 149 3.15 12.58 4.50
CA HIS A 149 1.79 12.31 4.91
C HIS A 149 1.32 10.94 4.43
N ILE A 150 0.60 10.23 5.31
CA ILE A 150 0.02 8.91 5.04
C ILE A 150 -1.49 9.00 5.29
N THR A 151 -2.26 8.72 4.24
CA THR A 151 -3.71 8.52 4.34
C THR A 151 -4.00 7.03 4.28
N PHE A 152 -4.61 6.50 5.33
CA PHE A 152 -4.94 5.09 5.45
C PHE A 152 -6.43 4.85 5.18
N LEU A 153 -6.74 4.20 4.07
CA LEU A 153 -8.08 3.78 3.70
C LEU A 153 -8.43 2.47 4.40
N TYR A 154 -9.31 2.56 5.39
CA TYR A 154 -9.75 1.41 6.16
C TYR A 154 -11.03 0.81 5.58
N MET A 155 -10.87 -0.38 5.01
CA MET A 155 -11.96 -1.27 4.63
C MET A 155 -12.01 -2.47 5.58
N PRO A 156 -13.13 -2.71 6.28
CA PRO A 156 -13.27 -3.88 7.12
C PRO A 156 -13.13 -5.18 6.30
N THR A 157 -12.47 -6.20 6.85
CA THR A 157 -12.23 -7.48 6.14
C THR A 157 -13.52 -8.09 5.59
N GLU A 158 -14.61 -8.08 6.38
CA GLU A 158 -15.88 -8.69 5.96
C GLU A 158 -16.60 -7.92 4.84
N VAL A 159 -16.30 -6.63 4.69
CA VAL A 159 -16.77 -5.84 3.54
C VAL A 159 -15.89 -6.09 2.33
N ALA A 160 -14.57 -6.15 2.51
CA ALA A 160 -13.61 -6.46 1.47
C ALA A 160 -13.89 -7.82 0.79
N ILE A 161 -14.22 -8.86 1.57
CA ILE A 161 -14.59 -10.19 1.06
C ILE A 161 -15.81 -10.10 0.13
N LYS A 162 -16.89 -9.46 0.60
CA LYS A 162 -18.11 -9.28 -0.21
C LYS A 162 -17.88 -8.47 -1.49
N LEU A 163 -16.96 -7.50 -1.45
CA LEU A 163 -16.57 -6.73 -2.63
C LEU A 163 -15.72 -7.53 -3.62
N ARG A 164 -14.88 -8.45 -3.15
CA ARG A 164 -14.17 -9.44 -4.00
C ARG A 164 -15.16 -10.39 -4.68
N GLU A 165 -16.02 -11.04 -3.91
CA GLU A 165 -17.05 -11.96 -4.45
C GLU A 165 -17.86 -11.32 -5.58
N LYS A 166 -18.33 -10.07 -5.38
CA LYS A 166 -19.05 -9.32 -6.42
C LYS A 166 -18.23 -9.04 -7.68
N ARG A 167 -16.91 -8.86 -7.56
CA ARG A 167 -16.01 -8.62 -8.70
C ARG A 167 -15.71 -9.90 -9.46
N ASP A 168 -15.47 -11.00 -8.76
CA ASP A 168 -15.16 -12.30 -9.38
C ASP A 168 -16.37 -12.79 -10.20
N ILE A 169 -17.58 -12.65 -9.64
CA ILE A 169 -18.83 -12.91 -10.36
C ILE A 169 -18.94 -12.07 -11.64
N LYS A 170 -18.57 -10.77 -11.58
CA LYS A 170 -18.61 -9.87 -12.75
C LYS A 170 -17.56 -10.22 -13.81
N ARG A 171 -16.42 -10.78 -13.42
CA ARG A 171 -15.31 -11.14 -14.34
C ARG A 171 -15.43 -12.53 -14.96
N ALA A 172 -16.40 -13.34 -14.51
CA ALA A 172 -16.49 -14.76 -14.84
C ALA A 172 -15.19 -15.53 -14.56
N GLU A 173 -14.35 -14.99 -13.68
CA GLU A 173 -13.17 -15.68 -13.16
C GLU A 173 -13.68 -16.70 -12.13
N LYS A 174 -13.12 -17.93 -12.15
CA LYS A 174 -13.37 -18.86 -11.05
C LYS A 174 -12.88 -18.16 -9.77
N PRO A 175 -13.59 -18.28 -8.64
CA PRO A 175 -13.04 -17.85 -7.37
C PRO A 175 -11.67 -18.50 -7.24
N ASP A 176 -10.60 -17.71 -7.23
CA ASP A 176 -9.26 -18.25 -7.05
C ASP A 176 -9.28 -18.90 -5.65
N GLY A 177 -9.29 -20.23 -5.63
CA GLY A 177 -9.34 -21.03 -4.40
C GLY A 177 -8.07 -20.93 -3.54
N HIS A 178 -7.30 -19.85 -3.72
CA HIS A 178 -5.95 -19.68 -3.20
C HIS A 178 -5.80 -18.57 -2.16
N GLU A 179 -6.81 -17.72 -1.90
CA GLU A 179 -6.78 -16.78 -0.75
C GLU A 179 -7.61 -17.29 0.45
N ASN A 180 -7.54 -18.60 0.70
CA ASN A 180 -8.32 -19.37 1.67
C ASN A 180 -8.00 -19.08 3.16
N ASN A 181 -7.62 -17.86 3.50
CA ASN A 181 -7.34 -17.52 4.89
C ASN A 181 -7.93 -16.17 5.29
N ILE A 182 -9.25 -16.16 5.52
CA ILE A 182 -9.95 -15.02 6.16
C ILE A 182 -9.19 -14.57 7.42
N GLU A 183 -8.60 -15.49 8.17
CA GLU A 183 -7.76 -15.16 9.32
C GLU A 183 -6.50 -14.37 8.91
N HIS A 184 -5.89 -14.65 7.76
CA HIS A 184 -4.77 -13.85 7.26
C HIS A 184 -5.20 -12.42 6.92
N LEU A 185 -6.35 -12.24 6.27
CA LEU A 185 -6.91 -10.92 5.99
C LEU A 185 -7.23 -10.16 7.28
N LYS A 186 -7.83 -10.82 8.27
CA LYS A 186 -8.08 -10.25 9.61
C LYS A 186 -6.78 -9.88 10.33
N ARG A 187 -5.74 -10.72 10.25
CA ARG A 187 -4.43 -10.39 10.86
C ARG A 187 -3.77 -9.22 10.14
N ALA A 188 -3.88 -9.12 8.82
CA ALA A 188 -3.38 -7.97 8.06
C ALA A 188 -4.14 -6.69 8.45
N GLU A 189 -5.48 -6.74 8.52
CA GLU A 189 -6.32 -5.65 9.01
C GLU A 189 -5.91 -5.17 10.41
N GLN A 190 -5.76 -6.10 11.36
CA GLN A 190 -5.28 -5.79 12.71
C GLN A 190 -3.89 -5.13 12.70
N THR A 191 -3.00 -5.59 11.80
CA THR A 191 -1.66 -5.03 11.66
C THR A 191 -1.74 -3.59 11.16
N TYR A 192 -2.55 -3.32 10.13
CA TYR A 192 -2.76 -1.96 9.61
C TYR A 192 -3.39 -1.03 10.64
N LEU A 193 -4.39 -1.48 11.40
CA LEU A 193 -4.99 -0.70 12.47
C LEU A 193 -3.97 -0.35 13.56
N GLN A 194 -3.14 -1.33 13.96
CA GLN A 194 -2.05 -1.11 14.91
C GLN A 194 -1.01 -0.11 14.39
N LEU A 195 -0.66 -0.19 13.10
CA LEU A 195 0.28 0.76 12.48
C LEU A 195 -0.31 2.18 12.42
N ALA A 196 -1.56 2.30 12.00
CA ALA A 196 -2.27 3.57 11.92
C ALA A 196 -2.36 4.26 13.29
N GLU A 197 -2.63 3.51 14.35
CA GLU A 197 -2.62 4.01 15.72
C GLU A 197 -1.21 4.40 16.18
N LYS A 198 -0.24 3.48 16.04
CA LYS A 198 1.16 3.66 16.49
C LYS A 198 1.81 4.90 15.85
N TYR A 199 1.61 5.08 14.55
CA TYR A 199 2.23 6.15 13.77
C TYR A 199 1.30 7.34 13.49
N ARG A 200 0.08 7.32 14.06
CA ARG A 200 -0.93 8.39 13.93
C ARG A 200 -1.24 8.76 12.48
N TRP A 201 -1.43 7.75 11.63
CA TRP A 201 -1.84 7.96 10.24
C TRP A 201 -3.22 8.58 10.17
N ASN A 202 -3.50 9.32 9.09
CA ASN A 202 -4.85 9.83 8.90
C ASN A 202 -5.74 8.72 8.34
N LYS A 203 -6.53 8.10 9.22
CA LYS A 203 -7.45 7.01 8.86
C LYS A 203 -8.74 7.57 8.27
N ILE A 204 -9.15 7.04 7.12
CA ILE A 204 -10.45 7.27 6.48
C ILE A 204 -11.21 5.94 6.47
N ASP A 205 -12.33 5.88 7.17
CA ASP A 205 -13.23 4.74 7.12
C ASP A 205 -13.98 4.72 5.78
N CYS A 206 -13.83 3.65 4.99
CA CYS A 206 -14.51 3.49 3.70
C CYS A 206 -16.02 3.15 3.87
N THR A 207 -16.46 2.86 5.09
CA THR A 207 -17.85 2.55 5.46
C THR A 207 -18.23 3.36 6.69
N LEU A 208 -19.47 3.82 6.80
CA LEU A 208 -19.90 4.62 7.96
C LEU A 208 -20.06 3.78 9.24
N ASP A 209 -20.52 2.53 9.12
CA ASP A 209 -20.82 1.65 10.27
C ASP A 209 -20.06 0.32 10.24
N GLY A 210 -19.06 0.19 9.38
CA GLY A 210 -18.30 -1.04 9.20
C GLY A 210 -18.98 -2.08 8.30
N THR A 211 -20.13 -1.77 7.70
CA THR A 211 -20.89 -2.71 6.87
C THR A 211 -20.92 -2.31 5.39
N ILE A 212 -21.14 -3.29 4.51
CA ILE A 212 -21.27 -3.04 3.06
C ILE A 212 -22.47 -2.16 2.71
N LYS A 213 -23.47 -2.03 3.58
CA LYS A 213 -24.66 -1.19 3.34
C LYS A 213 -24.34 0.30 3.43
N THR A 214 -23.27 0.66 4.13
CA THR A 214 -22.83 2.04 4.35
C THR A 214 -21.51 2.34 3.65
N LEU A 215 -21.18 1.53 2.63
CA LEU A 215 -20.02 1.78 1.77
C LEU A 215 -20.14 3.17 1.13
N LYS A 216 -19.14 4.01 1.36
CA LYS A 216 -19.05 5.34 0.77
C LYS A 216 -18.79 5.23 -0.74
N SER A 217 -19.21 6.24 -1.50
CA SER A 217 -18.90 6.33 -2.92
C SER A 217 -17.40 6.56 -3.15
N GLU A 218 -16.92 6.29 -4.37
CA GLU A 218 -15.53 6.58 -4.73
C GLU A 218 -15.25 8.10 -4.64
N GLU A 219 -16.24 8.92 -4.98
CA GLU A 219 -16.19 10.37 -4.93
C GLU A 219 -16.10 10.90 -3.48
N ASP A 220 -16.91 10.37 -2.56
CA ASP A 220 -16.89 10.79 -1.16
C ASP A 220 -15.54 10.47 -0.51
N ILE A 221 -15.02 9.25 -0.74
CA ILE A 221 -13.70 8.85 -0.26
C ILE A 221 -12.62 9.73 -0.90
N GLY A 222 -12.75 10.05 -2.19
CA GLY A 222 -11.80 10.91 -2.90
C GLY A 222 -11.75 12.34 -2.38
N GLU A 223 -12.89 12.88 -1.96
CA GLU A 223 -12.94 14.19 -1.31
C GLU A 223 -12.28 14.15 0.08
N GLU A 224 -12.50 13.11 0.88
CA GLU A 224 -11.83 12.94 2.18
C GLU A 224 -10.30 12.79 2.02
N VAL A 225 -9.86 12.01 1.03
CA VAL A 225 -8.44 11.84 0.69
C VAL A 225 -7.83 13.17 0.26
N TYR A 226 -8.49 13.90 -0.64
CA TYR A 226 -8.01 15.20 -1.09
C TYR A 226 -7.85 16.18 0.08
N ARG A 227 -8.88 16.34 0.93
CA ARG A 227 -8.83 17.23 2.09
C ARG A 227 -7.73 16.84 3.06
N SER A 228 -7.56 15.54 3.31
CA SER A 228 -6.49 14.98 4.12
C SER A 228 -5.11 15.44 3.63
N VAL A 229 -4.85 15.33 2.34
CA VAL A 229 -3.58 15.74 1.72
C VAL A 229 -3.42 17.25 1.69
N GLU A 230 -4.44 17.99 1.24
CA GLU A 230 -4.44 19.45 1.15
C GLU A 230 -4.13 20.09 2.51
N GLN A 231 -4.80 19.64 3.57
CA GLN A 231 -4.62 20.16 4.92
C GLN A 231 -3.24 19.90 5.52
N LYS A 232 -2.55 18.83 5.11
CA LYS A 232 -1.25 18.45 5.68
C LYS A 232 -0.07 18.93 4.85
N ILE A 233 -0.22 18.95 3.53
CA ILE A 233 0.88 19.21 2.60
C ILE A 233 0.81 20.64 2.03
N PHE A 234 -0.38 21.13 1.70
CA PHE A 234 -0.54 22.36 0.90
C PHE A 234 -1.15 23.56 1.66
N SER A 235 -1.69 23.35 2.86
CA SER A 235 -2.39 24.34 3.70
C SER A 235 -1.55 25.52 4.21
N LYS A 236 -0.28 25.65 3.80
CA LYS A 236 0.59 26.79 4.10
C LYS A 236 0.90 27.68 2.88
N ILE A 237 0.17 27.55 1.78
CA ILE A 237 0.41 28.32 0.54
C ILE A 237 -0.58 29.50 0.37
N ILE A 238 -1.59 29.64 1.24
CA ILE A 238 -2.53 30.76 1.19
C ILE A 238 -2.37 31.60 2.47
N LEU A 239 -1.37 32.49 2.49
CA LEU A 239 -1.34 33.73 3.26
C LEU A 239 -0.54 34.77 2.47
#